data_AF-A0A8B8WL82-F1
#
_entry.id   AF-A0A8B8WL82-F1
#
_cell.length_a   1.000
_cell.length_b   1.000
_cell.length_c   1.000
_cell.angle_alpha   90.00
_cell.angle_beta   90.00
_cell.angle_gamma   90.00
#
_symmetry.space_group_name_H-M   'P 1'
#
loop_
_entity.id
_entity.type
_entity.pdbx_description
1 polymer ?
#
loop_
_entity_poly.entity_id
_entity_poly.type
_entity_poly.pdbx_seq_one_letter_code
_entity_poly.pdbx_strand_id
1 'polypeptide(L)'
;MGELPFFRAHTALHPDHLWIWEKAVYVDENQRTWLPVTIEIESSLQVLMRQEDVPLGDPVCPSQLGPYLLPVMWQLYPGRRYRGSDSSFWRIVYHIEFGDTEDMLLEQMPDPEYE
;
A
#
# COMPACT_ATOMS: atom_id res chain seq x y z
N MET A 1 -8.91 32.96 20.79
CA MET A 1 -8.98 31.50 20.99
C MET A 1 -8.63 30.90 19.64
N GLY A 2 -7.44 30.31 19.51
CA GLY A 2 -7.05 29.63 18.28
C GLY A 2 -7.67 28.25 18.31
N GLU A 3 -8.75 28.05 17.57
CA GLU A 3 -9.23 26.71 17.25
C GLU A 3 -8.16 26.07 16.38
N LEU A 4 -7.29 25.25 16.99
CA LEU A 4 -6.48 24.31 16.24
C LEU A 4 -7.48 23.44 15.47
N PRO A 5 -7.41 23.35 14.13
CA PRO A 5 -8.22 22.38 13.44
C PRO A 5 -7.78 21.03 13.98
N PHE A 6 -8.67 20.37 14.72
CA PHE A 6 -8.53 18.98 15.05
C PHE A 6 -8.49 18.26 13.71
N PHE A 7 -7.28 18.00 13.19
CA PHE A 7 -7.06 17.14 12.05
C PHE A 7 -7.55 15.76 12.48
N ARG A 8 -8.84 15.56 12.25
CA ARG A 8 -9.53 14.32 12.54
C ARG A 8 -8.92 13.34 11.55
N ALA A 9 -8.10 12.42 12.04
CA ALA A 9 -7.65 11.31 11.22
C ALA A 9 -8.91 10.55 10.79
N HIS A 10 -9.35 10.78 9.56
CA HIS A 10 -10.47 10.06 9.01
C HIS A 10 -9.96 8.67 8.62
N THR A 11 -10.67 7.62 9.04
CA THR A 11 -10.39 6.28 8.54
C THR A 11 -10.89 6.23 7.11
N ALA A 12 -9.99 6.53 6.16
CA ALA A 12 -10.27 6.37 4.74
C ALA A 12 -10.55 4.89 4.43
N LEU A 13 -11.41 4.66 3.42
CA LEU A 13 -11.73 3.31 2.97
C LEU A 13 -10.47 2.68 2.39
N HIS A 14 -10.16 1.45 2.82
CA HIS A 14 -9.04 0.71 2.27
C HIS A 14 -9.30 0.45 0.78
N PRO A 15 -8.31 0.70 -0.11
CA PRO A 15 -8.47 0.33 -1.51
C PRO A 15 -8.74 -1.17 -1.64
N ASP A 16 -9.64 -1.55 -2.55
CA ASP A 16 -9.95 -2.96 -2.80
C ASP A 16 -8.83 -3.64 -3.58
N HIS A 17 -8.17 -2.89 -4.47
CA HIS A 17 -7.06 -3.38 -5.27
C HIS A 17 -6.00 -2.30 -5.44
N LEU A 18 -4.74 -2.71 -5.43
CA LEU A 18 -3.61 -1.86 -5.78
C LEU A 18 -2.81 -2.55 -6.88
N TRP A 19 -2.64 -1.89 -8.01
CA TRP A 19 -1.85 -2.39 -9.14
C TRP A 19 -0.60 -1.56 -9.32
N ILE A 20 0.53 -2.21 -9.54
CA ILE A 20 1.75 -1.50 -9.91
C ILE A 20 1.56 -0.88 -11.29
N TRP A 21 1.75 0.44 -11.37
CA TRP A 21 1.68 1.21 -12.60
C TRP A 21 3.07 1.52 -13.14
N GLU A 22 3.98 1.95 -12.26
CA GLU A 22 5.39 2.17 -12.55
C GLU A 22 6.23 1.52 -11.45
N LYS A 23 7.55 1.41 -11.66
CA LYS A 23 8.47 0.98 -10.60
C LYS A 23 8.33 1.91 -9.40
N ALA A 24 7.79 1.38 -8.30
CA ALA A 24 7.44 2.13 -7.09
C ALA A 24 6.30 3.15 -7.25
N VAL A 25 5.31 2.86 -8.12
CA VAL A 25 4.04 3.57 -8.16
C VAL A 25 2.91 2.57 -8.27
N TYR A 26 1.98 2.61 -7.33
CA TYR A 26 0.76 1.82 -7.34
C TYR A 26 -0.46 2.70 -7.63
N VAL A 27 -1.49 2.10 -8.21
CA VAL A 27 -2.75 2.76 -8.53
C VAL A 27 -3.88 1.91 -7.97
N ASP A 28 -4.87 2.56 -7.36
CA ASP A 28 -6.06 1.89 -6.85
C ASP A 28 -7.24 1.89 -7.85
N GLU A 29 -8.36 1.27 -7.47
CA GLU A 29 -9.58 1.24 -8.31
C GLU A 29 -10.18 2.62 -8.62
N ASN A 30 -9.84 3.63 -7.83
CA ASN A 30 -10.29 5.01 -8.00
C ASN A 30 -9.28 5.87 -8.80
N GLN A 31 -8.26 5.24 -9.39
CA GLN A 31 -7.15 5.91 -10.08
C GLN A 31 -6.32 6.82 -9.17
N ARG A 32 -6.36 6.60 -7.85
CA ARG A 32 -5.47 7.30 -6.92
C ARG A 32 -4.12 6.61 -6.92
N THR A 33 -3.07 7.41 -6.94
CA THR A 33 -1.69 6.97 -6.91
C THR A 33 -1.18 6.80 -5.49
N TRP A 34 -0.45 5.71 -5.29
CA TRP A 34 0.11 5.26 -4.02
C TRP A 34 1.59 4.97 -4.19
N LEU A 35 2.43 5.68 -3.45
CA LEU A 35 3.87 5.52 -3.44
C LEU A 35 4.27 4.57 -2.31
N PRO A 36 4.91 3.42 -2.62
CA PRO A 36 5.39 2.47 -1.64
C PRO A 36 6.75 2.90 -1.09
N VAL A 37 6.85 2.96 0.23
CA VAL A 37 8.12 3.14 0.95
C VAL A 37 8.39 1.85 1.72
N THR A 38 9.33 1.05 1.22
CA THR A 38 9.74 -0.21 1.84
C THR A 38 10.57 0.05 3.10
N ILE A 39 10.19 -0.58 4.20
CA ILE A 39 10.84 -0.49 5.51
C ILE A 39 11.20 -1.91 5.91
N GLU A 40 12.48 -2.25 5.81
CA GLU A 40 12.99 -3.54 6.27
C GLU A 40 13.20 -3.49 7.78
N ILE A 41 12.46 -4.33 8.52
CA ILE A 41 12.63 -4.52 9.96
C ILE A 41 13.25 -5.90 10.16
N GLU A 42 14.06 -6.07 11.21
CA GLU A 42 14.86 -7.28 11.48
C GLU A 42 14.08 -8.61 11.39
N SER A 43 12.76 -8.60 11.59
CA SER A 43 11.90 -9.79 11.54
C SER A 43 10.84 -9.77 10.43
N SER A 44 10.62 -8.65 9.73
CA SER A 44 9.46 -8.49 8.82
C SER A 44 9.65 -7.34 7.84
N LEU A 45 9.06 -7.46 6.64
CA LEU A 45 9.00 -6.38 5.67
C LEU A 45 7.75 -5.53 5.91
N GLN A 46 7.92 -4.23 6.09
CA GLN A 46 6.82 -3.28 6.11
C GLN A 46 6.86 -2.41 4.85
N VAL A 47 5.70 -1.94 4.41
CA VAL A 47 5.59 -0.97 3.32
C VAL A 47 4.58 0.10 3.70
N LEU A 48 5.04 1.34 3.73
CA LEU A 48 4.18 2.50 3.88
C LEU A 48 3.71 2.91 2.49
N MET A 49 2.40 2.81 2.24
CA MET A 49 1.75 3.34 1.06
C MET A 49 1.33 4.77 1.34
N ARG A 50 1.94 5.73 0.66
CA ARG A 50 1.54 7.13 0.72
C ARG A 50 0.73 7.48 -0.52
N GLN A 51 -0.48 7.95 -0.33
CA GLN A 51 -1.27 8.52 -1.41
C GLN A 51 -0.67 9.89 -1.78
N GLU A 52 -0.30 10.04 -3.04
CA GLU A 52 0.24 11.30 -3.57
C GLU A 52 -0.28 11.46 -4.99
N ASP A 53 -0.84 12.62 -5.36
CA ASP A 53 -1.32 12.90 -6.71
C ASP A 53 -0.14 13.15 -7.66
N VAL A 54 0.41 12.07 -8.22
CA VAL A 54 1.54 12.13 -9.14
C VAL A 54 1.05 11.86 -10.56
N PRO A 55 1.56 12.60 -11.57
CA PRO A 55 1.21 12.33 -12.95
C PRO A 55 1.66 10.92 -13.34
N LEU A 56 0.71 10.07 -13.71
CA LEU A 56 0.98 8.72 -14.20
C LEU A 56 1.65 8.79 -15.57
N GLY A 57 2.85 8.21 -15.66
CA GLY A 57 3.55 7.99 -16.92
C GLY A 57 3.01 6.76 -17.67
N ASP A 58 3.82 6.21 -18.56
CA ASP A 58 3.49 4.98 -19.29
C ASP A 58 3.46 3.77 -18.33
N PRO A 59 2.40 2.94 -18.38
CA PRO A 59 2.32 1.76 -17.53
C PRO A 59 3.42 0.76 -17.88
N VAL A 60 4.13 0.26 -16.86
CA VAL A 60 5.17 -0.75 -17.05
C VAL A 60 4.59 -2.16 -16.96
N CYS A 61 5.00 -3.04 -17.88
CA CYS A 61 4.56 -4.44 -17.80
C CYS A 61 5.23 -5.15 -16.62
N PRO A 62 4.53 -6.07 -15.93
CA PRO A 62 5.12 -6.93 -14.90
C PRO A 62 6.33 -7.73 -15.39
N SER A 63 6.41 -8.03 -16.69
CA SER A 63 7.56 -8.71 -17.33
C SER A 63 8.78 -7.80 -17.51
N GLN A 64 8.58 -6.48 -17.52
CA GLN A 64 9.63 -5.46 -17.58
C GLN A 64 10.06 -5.02 -16.18
N LEU A 65 9.19 -5.20 -15.19
CA LEU A 65 9.55 -5.17 -13.78
C LEU A 65 10.58 -6.27 -13.53
N GLY A 66 11.82 -5.85 -13.28
CA GLY A 66 12.86 -6.75 -12.78
C GLY A 66 12.47 -7.32 -11.40
N PRO A 67 13.40 -8.02 -10.72
CA PRO A 67 13.13 -8.49 -9.36
C PRO A 67 12.71 -7.32 -8.48
N TYR A 68 11.46 -7.37 -8.00
CA TYR A 68 10.85 -6.34 -7.18
C TYR A 68 10.42 -6.94 -5.85
N LEU A 69 10.70 -6.25 -4.75
CA LEU A 69 10.45 -6.73 -3.40
C LEU A 69 8.97 -6.79 -3.04
N LEU A 70 8.12 -6.05 -3.77
CA LEU A 70 6.70 -5.95 -3.50
C LEU A 70 5.90 -6.65 -4.61
N PRO A 71 4.72 -7.21 -4.31
CA PRO A 71 3.88 -7.82 -5.31
C PRO A 71 3.37 -6.80 -6.33
N VAL A 72 3.17 -7.26 -7.55
CA VAL A 72 2.68 -6.47 -8.69
C VAL A 72 1.23 -6.02 -8.47
N MET A 73 0.46 -6.82 -7.73
CA MET A 73 -0.92 -6.49 -7.37
C MET A 73 -1.20 -6.91 -5.94
N TRP A 74 -1.88 -6.05 -5.19
CA TRP A 74 -2.53 -6.40 -3.94
C TRP A 74 -4.04 -6.42 -4.11
N GLN A 75 -4.68 -7.40 -3.50
CA GLN A 75 -6.13 -7.52 -3.42
C GLN A 75 -6.55 -7.53 -1.96
N LEU A 76 -7.50 -6.67 -1.59
CA LEU A 76 -8.09 -6.63 -0.28
C LEU A 76 -8.78 -7.96 0.00
N TYR A 77 -8.43 -8.54 1.13
CA TYR A 77 -8.88 -9.84 1.58
C TYR A 77 -9.58 -9.67 2.94
N PRO A 78 -10.60 -10.49 3.25
CA PRO A 78 -11.32 -10.39 4.52
C PRO A 78 -10.39 -10.39 5.73
N GLY A 79 -10.66 -9.48 6.68
CA GLY A 79 -9.86 -9.31 7.89
C GLY A 79 -8.82 -8.19 7.85
N ARG A 80 -9.01 -7.14 7.02
CA ARG A 80 -8.09 -5.99 6.86
C ARG A 80 -6.66 -6.41 6.51
N ARG A 81 -6.56 -7.24 5.48
CA ARG A 81 -5.28 -7.71 4.94
C ARG A 81 -5.35 -7.73 3.43
N TYR A 82 -4.24 -7.51 2.78
CA TYR A 82 -4.08 -7.70 1.35
C TYR A 82 -3.45 -9.05 1.05
N ARG A 83 -3.82 -9.59 -0.10
CA ARG A 83 -3.15 -10.72 -0.73
C ARG A 83 -2.38 -10.22 -1.94
N GLY A 84 -1.08 -10.46 -1.94
CA GLY A 84 -0.21 -10.15 -3.07
C GLY A 84 -0.34 -11.16 -4.20
N SER A 85 0.02 -10.75 -5.41
CA SER A 85 0.14 -11.63 -6.59
C SER A 85 1.18 -12.74 -6.42
N ASP A 86 2.15 -12.53 -5.53
CA ASP A 86 3.17 -13.48 -5.08
C ASP A 86 2.65 -14.49 -4.04
N SER A 87 1.34 -14.45 -3.73
CA SER A 87 0.68 -15.19 -2.64
C SER A 87 1.07 -14.77 -1.22
N SER A 88 1.87 -13.71 -1.05
CA SER A 88 2.16 -13.14 0.26
C SER A 88 0.91 -12.51 0.88
N PHE A 89 0.78 -12.61 2.20
CA PHE A 89 -0.25 -11.87 2.94
C PHE A 89 0.34 -10.63 3.59
N TRP A 90 -0.38 -9.52 3.50
CA TRP A 90 0.02 -8.23 4.03
C TRP A 90 -1.07 -7.70 4.95
N ARG A 91 -0.77 -7.53 6.23
CA ARG A 91 -1.72 -6.98 7.20
C ARG A 91 -1.74 -5.45 7.09
N ILE A 92 -2.93 -4.86 7.11
CA ILE A 92 -3.08 -3.41 7.26
C ILE A 92 -2.86 -3.06 8.73
N VAL A 93 -1.73 -2.43 9.04
CA VAL A 93 -1.37 -2.01 10.40
C VAL A 93 -2.17 -0.76 10.77
N TYR A 94 -2.14 0.25 9.90
CA TYR A 94 -2.98 1.43 10.01
C TYR A 94 -3.32 1.99 8.63
N HIS A 95 -4.42 2.75 8.59
CA HIS A 95 -4.80 3.56 7.45
C HIS A 95 -5.33 4.88 8.00
N ILE A 96 -4.61 5.96 7.76
CA ILE A 96 -4.95 7.28 8.29
C ILE A 96 -4.90 8.31 7.17
N GLU A 97 -5.89 9.18 7.15
CA GLU A 97 -5.89 10.38 6.32
C GLU A 97 -5.63 11.58 7.24
N PHE A 98 -4.51 12.29 7.03
CA PHE A 98 -4.13 13.46 7.81
C PHE A 98 -3.96 14.67 6.89
N GLY A 99 -4.96 15.57 6.91
CA GLY A 99 -4.98 16.73 6.01
C GLY A 99 -5.21 16.27 4.58
N ASP A 100 -4.30 16.61 3.67
CA ASP A 100 -4.31 16.21 2.26
C ASP A 100 -3.46 14.94 1.98
N THR A 101 -2.97 14.26 3.03
CA THR A 101 -2.11 13.07 2.88
C THR A 101 -2.77 11.84 3.49
N GLU A 102 -2.94 10.80 2.68
CA GLU A 102 -3.44 9.49 3.11
C GLU A 102 -2.27 8.50 3.17
N ASP A 103 -2.05 7.92 4.34
CA ASP A 103 -0.96 7.00 4.63
C ASP A 103 -1.52 5.66 5.12
N MET A 104 -1.11 4.57 4.47
CA MET A 104 -1.49 3.20 4.80
C MET A 104 -0.25 2.35 5.02
N LEU A 105 -0.05 1.86 6.25
CA LEU A 105 1.05 0.95 6.56
C LEU A 105 0.61 -0.51 6.40
N LEU A 106 1.35 -1.26 5.60
CA LEU A 106 1.19 -2.69 5.41
C LEU A 106 2.40 -3.41 6.00
N GLU A 107 2.15 -4.54 6.65
CA GLU A 107 3.18 -5.42 7.19
C GLU A 107 3.05 -6.80 6.55
N GLN A 108 4.14 -7.31 5.98
CA GLN A 108 4.18 -8.67 5.44
C GLN A 108 4.02 -9.66 6.58
N MET A 109 3.00 -10.49 6.49
CA MET A 109 2.81 -11.61 7.40
C MET A 109 3.74 -12.75 6.98
N PRO A 110 4.37 -13.46 7.93
CA PRO A 110 5.08 -14.68 7.60
C PRO A 110 4.11 -15.67 6.95
N ASP A 111 4.55 -16.34 5.88
CA ASP A 111 3.82 -17.46 5.33
C ASP A 111 3.56 -18.48 6.46
N PRO A 112 2.36 -19.06 6.56
CA PRO A 112 2.15 -20.16 7.48
C PRO A 112 3.13 -21.26 7.06
N GLU A 113 4.17 -21.47 7.87
CA GLU A 113 5.04 -22.62 7.77
C GLU A 113 4.11 -23.84 7.73
N TYR A 114 4.14 -24.57 6.62
CA TYR A 114 3.53 -25.89 6.57
C TYR A 114 4.32 -26.75 7.55
N GLU A 115 3.80 -26.92 8.77
CA GLU A 115 4.18 -28.01 9.68
C GLU A 115 3.95 -29.37 9.02
#